data_AF-A0A6V8CX63-F1
#
_entry.id   AF-A0A6V8CX63-F1
#
_cell.length_a   1.000
_cell.length_b   1.000
_cell.length_c   1.000
_cell.angle_alpha   90.00
_cell.angle_beta   90.00
_cell.angle_gamma   90.00
#
_symmetry.space_group_name_H-M   'P 1'
#
loop_
_entity.id
_entity.type
_entity.pdbx_description
1 polymer ?
#
loop_
_entity_poly.entity_id
_entity_poly.type
_entity_poly.pdbx_seq_one_letter_code
_entity_poly.pdbx_strand_id
1 'polypeptide(L)'
;MIQFHSTTHLSWNWIGGTRNMQPTPGGPDLSGEWVIRIIDDSPQGVAPGVTHAITEKGLYLVRYRGGSAGEKITVTDGEGIVGMLRHRDLSGTTQGELVGTLTEIIRSNPDVFMMFYNRGGPINRKMHAFQLLTGVGPSKAQDMVKKRGREGWANFDAVDESAGFDTAEALAIRLAEELGDPGMLPNILNMLIRAG
;
A
#
# COMPACT_ATOMS: atom_id res chain seq x y z
N MET A 1 -68.76 -0.99 -12.83
CA MET A 1 -67.47 -1.31 -13.46
C MET A 1 -66.39 -0.92 -12.46
N ILE A 2 -66.01 -1.88 -11.62
CA ILE A 2 -65.03 -1.72 -10.53
C ILE A 2 -63.70 -2.25 -11.07
N GLN A 3 -62.60 -1.52 -10.84
CA GLN A 3 -61.28 -2.01 -10.40
C GLN A 3 -60.31 -0.81 -10.31
N PHE A 4 -60.02 -0.37 -9.07
CA PHE A 4 -58.86 0.46 -8.75
C PHE A 4 -57.69 -0.48 -8.46
N HIS A 5 -56.58 -0.34 -9.17
CA HIS A 5 -55.36 -1.10 -8.90
C HIS A 5 -54.46 -0.38 -7.89
N SER A 6 -53.96 -1.21 -6.99
CA SER A 6 -53.26 -0.94 -5.74
C SER A 6 -51.91 -0.25 -5.90
N THR A 7 -51.64 0.73 -5.03
CA THR A 7 -50.33 1.34 -4.80
C THR A 7 -49.49 0.42 -3.91
N THR A 8 -48.35 -0.07 -4.40
CA THR A 8 -47.35 -0.77 -3.58
C THR A 8 -46.26 0.22 -3.13
N HIS A 9 -46.33 0.61 -1.86
CA HIS A 9 -45.24 1.24 -1.13
C HIS A 9 -44.13 0.19 -0.92
N LEU A 10 -42.91 0.45 -1.42
CA LEU A 10 -41.72 -0.32 -1.06
C LEU A 10 -41.02 0.42 0.09
N SER A 11 -41.26 -0.05 1.31
CA SER A 11 -40.51 0.32 2.51
C SER A 11 -39.14 -0.35 2.48
N TRP A 12 -38.06 0.43 2.47
CA TRP A 12 -36.71 -0.07 2.68
C TRP A 12 -36.42 -0.11 4.19
N ASN A 13 -36.46 -1.30 4.79
CA ASN A 13 -35.93 -1.51 6.13
C ASN A 13 -34.40 -1.63 6.05
N TRP A 14 -33.70 -0.61 6.56
CA TRP A 14 -32.29 -0.67 6.90
C TRP A 14 -32.15 -1.48 8.21
N ILE A 15 -31.61 -2.69 8.13
CA ILE A 15 -31.15 -3.44 9.30
C ILE A 15 -29.63 -3.50 9.22
N GLY A 16 -28.98 -2.85 10.17
CA GLY A 16 -27.54 -2.88 10.34
C GLY A 16 -27.06 -4.31 10.53
N GLY A 17 -26.37 -4.83 9.53
CA GLY A 17 -25.56 -6.04 9.62
C GLY A 17 -24.12 -5.66 9.33
N THR A 18 -23.24 -5.90 10.30
CA THR A 18 -21.80 -6.01 10.06
C THR A 18 -21.60 -7.06 8.98
N ARG A 19 -21.44 -6.63 7.73
CA ARG A 19 -21.02 -7.51 6.65
C ARG A 19 -19.64 -8.01 7.07
N ASN A 20 -19.57 -9.25 7.52
CA ASN A 20 -18.32 -10.01 7.52
C ASN A 20 -17.70 -9.80 6.15
N MET A 21 -16.59 -9.06 6.11
CA MET A 21 -15.80 -8.94 4.90
C MET A 21 -15.27 -10.34 4.61
N GLN A 22 -15.96 -11.06 3.75
CA GLN A 22 -15.37 -12.25 3.15
C GLN A 22 -14.12 -11.76 2.41
N PRO A 23 -12.94 -12.36 2.66
CA PRO A 23 -11.73 -12.01 1.94
C PRO A 23 -12.02 -12.13 0.45
N THR A 24 -11.92 -11.01 -0.29
CA THR A 24 -11.82 -11.11 -1.74
C THR A 24 -10.60 -11.95 -2.07
N PRO A 25 -10.67 -12.92 -3.00
CA PRO A 25 -9.51 -13.71 -3.37
C PRO A 25 -8.34 -12.78 -3.75
N GLY A 26 -7.28 -12.75 -2.93
CA GLY A 26 -6.10 -11.89 -3.10
C GLY A 26 -6.06 -10.58 -2.28
N GLY A 27 -7.05 -10.28 -1.44
CA GLY A 27 -7.00 -9.17 -0.47
C GLY A 27 -6.30 -9.56 0.85
N PRO A 28 -5.86 -8.59 1.67
CA PRO A 28 -5.31 -8.87 3.00
C PRO A 28 -6.39 -9.45 3.93
N ASP A 29 -5.97 -10.29 4.87
CA ASP A 29 -6.75 -10.53 6.08
C ASP A 29 -6.62 -9.29 6.97
N LEU A 30 -7.72 -8.58 7.18
CA LEU A 30 -7.77 -7.34 7.97
C LEU A 30 -8.06 -7.60 9.45
N SER A 31 -7.98 -8.85 9.90
CA SER A 31 -8.03 -9.19 11.33
C SER A 31 -6.85 -8.58 12.10
N GLY A 32 -7.07 -8.28 13.38
CA GLY A 32 -6.08 -7.67 14.27
C GLY A 32 -5.92 -6.16 14.06
N GLU A 33 -4.79 -5.62 14.52
CA GLU A 33 -4.48 -4.20 14.44
C GLU A 33 -3.76 -3.86 13.13
N TRP A 34 -4.35 -2.93 12.40
CA TRP A 34 -3.82 -2.35 11.18
C TRP A 34 -3.64 -0.85 11.38
N VAL A 35 -2.63 -0.30 10.72
CA VAL A 35 -2.43 1.14 10.65
C VAL A 35 -2.69 1.57 9.23
N ILE A 36 -3.54 2.57 9.06
CA ILE A 36 -3.82 3.21 7.78
C ILE A 36 -3.41 4.68 7.82
N ARG A 37 -3.10 5.22 6.64
CA ARG A 37 -2.90 6.64 6.41
C ARG A 37 -3.88 7.13 5.37
N ILE A 38 -4.62 8.19 5.69
CA ILE A 38 -5.55 8.81 4.72
C ILE A 38 -4.74 9.56 3.67
N ILE A 39 -5.02 9.31 2.39
CA ILE A 39 -4.31 9.87 1.23
C ILE A 39 -5.22 10.75 0.35
N ASP A 40 -6.53 10.68 0.55
CA ASP A 40 -7.51 11.56 -0.08
C ASP A 40 -8.77 11.60 0.82
N ASP A 41 -9.06 12.75 1.41
CA ASP A 41 -10.23 12.94 2.28
C ASP A 41 -11.48 13.45 1.55
N SER A 42 -11.36 13.76 0.25
CA SER A 42 -12.45 14.24 -0.59
C SER A 42 -12.45 13.62 -1.99
N PRO A 43 -12.38 12.29 -2.12
CA PRO A 43 -12.29 11.62 -3.41
C PRO A 43 -13.57 11.80 -4.23
N GLN A 44 -13.42 12.11 -5.52
CA GLN A 44 -14.55 12.28 -6.42
C GLN A 44 -15.26 10.96 -6.72
N GLY A 45 -16.59 10.99 -6.83
CA GLY A 45 -17.39 9.81 -7.20
C GLY A 45 -17.49 8.75 -6.10
N VAL A 46 -17.14 9.09 -4.85
CA VAL A 46 -17.26 8.21 -3.68
C VAL A 46 -18.39 8.73 -2.77
N ALA A 47 -19.01 7.83 -2.01
CA ALA A 47 -20.06 8.19 -1.07
C ALA A 47 -19.55 9.23 -0.03
N PRO A 48 -20.41 10.17 0.42
CA PRO A 48 -20.03 11.15 1.43
C PRO A 48 -19.46 10.51 2.69
N GLY A 49 -18.37 11.07 3.22
CA GLY A 49 -17.69 10.57 4.42
C GLY A 49 -16.81 9.35 4.17
N VAL A 50 -16.61 8.92 2.92
CA VAL A 50 -15.64 7.88 2.56
C VAL A 50 -14.37 8.53 2.00
N THR A 51 -13.24 8.17 2.56
CA THR A 51 -11.90 8.63 2.20
C THR A 51 -11.11 7.49 1.53
N HIS A 52 -10.03 7.84 0.84
CA HIS A 52 -9.04 6.87 0.39
C HIS A 52 -7.89 6.81 1.39
N ALA A 53 -7.44 5.59 1.68
CA ALA A 53 -6.34 5.35 2.59
C ALA A 53 -5.40 4.27 2.05
N ILE A 54 -4.20 4.22 2.61
CA ILE A 54 -3.21 3.17 2.38
C ILE A 54 -2.83 2.53 3.71
N THR A 55 -2.73 1.21 3.77
CA THR A 55 -2.21 0.52 4.96
C THR A 55 -0.69 0.69 5.04
N GLU A 56 -0.15 0.96 6.23
CA GLU A 56 1.31 1.10 6.40
C GLU A 56 2.05 -0.25 6.29
N LYS A 57 1.41 -1.36 6.70
CA LYS A 57 1.86 -2.73 6.37
C LYS A 57 1.25 -3.16 5.04
N GLY A 58 2.02 -3.81 4.17
CA GLY A 58 1.50 -4.42 2.93
C GLY A 58 1.09 -3.45 1.83
N LEU A 59 1.00 -2.14 2.11
CA LEU A 59 0.67 -1.07 1.17
C LEU A 59 -0.60 -1.38 0.35
N TYR A 60 -1.68 -1.71 1.05
CA TYR A 60 -2.98 -1.95 0.44
C TYR A 60 -3.76 -0.64 0.36
N LEU A 61 -4.25 -0.31 -0.83
CA LEU A 61 -5.16 0.81 -1.02
C LEU A 61 -6.58 0.38 -0.59
N VAL A 62 -7.20 1.16 0.28
CA VAL A 62 -8.52 0.90 0.84
C VAL A 62 -9.39 2.14 0.83
N ARG A 63 -10.70 1.95 0.85
CA ARG A 63 -11.70 2.97 1.14
C ARG A 63 -12.03 2.89 2.62
N TYR A 64 -12.05 4.02 3.33
CA TYR A 64 -12.27 4.10 4.77
C TYR A 64 -13.37 5.11 5.09
N ARG A 65 -14.09 4.97 6.22
CA ARG A 65 -15.09 5.95 6.65
C ARG A 65 -14.47 6.97 7.60
N GLY A 66 -14.40 8.22 7.18
CA GLY A 66 -13.87 9.34 7.95
C GLY A 66 -12.36 9.54 7.79
N GLY A 67 -11.80 10.37 8.68
CA GLY A 67 -10.41 10.80 8.66
C GLY A 67 -10.14 12.00 7.75
N SER A 68 -8.97 12.60 7.92
CA SER A 68 -8.48 13.73 7.12
C SER A 68 -7.15 13.41 6.43
N ALA A 69 -6.82 14.07 5.32
CA ALA A 69 -5.60 13.77 4.57
C ALA A 69 -4.34 13.84 5.46
N GLY A 70 -3.48 12.82 5.36
CA GLY A 70 -2.27 12.65 6.16
C GLY A 70 -2.49 12.02 7.54
N GLU A 71 -3.74 11.88 8.00
CA GLU A 71 -4.06 11.29 9.30
C GLU A 71 -3.67 9.80 9.35
N LYS A 72 -3.05 9.40 10.46
CA LYS A 72 -2.69 8.02 10.77
C LYS A 72 -3.72 7.44 11.73
N ILE A 73 -4.43 6.40 11.32
CA ILE A 73 -5.53 5.80 12.07
C ILE A 73 -5.21 4.32 12.35
N THR A 74 -5.40 3.90 13.60
CA THR A 74 -5.35 2.47 13.96
C THR A 74 -6.74 1.88 13.76
N VAL A 75 -6.80 0.80 13.00
CA VAL A 75 -8.00 0.05 12.65
C VAL A 75 -7.90 -1.33 13.28
N THR A 76 -8.92 -1.74 14.03
CA THR A 76 -8.99 -3.09 14.61
C THR A 76 -10.00 -3.92 13.82
N ASP A 77 -9.64 -5.12 13.42
CA ASP A 77 -10.51 -6.08 12.71
C ASP A 77 -11.22 -5.48 11.49
N GLY A 78 -10.53 -4.59 10.77
CA GLY A 78 -11.04 -3.91 9.58
C GLY A 78 -12.16 -2.89 9.83
N GLU A 79 -12.39 -2.46 11.08
CA GLU A 79 -13.41 -1.47 11.41
C GLU A 79 -13.28 -0.20 10.57
N GLY A 80 -14.39 0.28 10.00
CA GLY A 80 -14.41 1.49 9.16
C GLY A 80 -13.90 1.31 7.74
N ILE A 81 -13.21 0.22 7.41
CA ILE A 81 -12.85 -0.10 6.02
C ILE A 81 -14.14 -0.47 5.26
N VAL A 82 -14.32 0.11 4.08
CA VAL A 82 -15.50 -0.07 3.22
C VAL A 82 -15.21 -1.04 2.07
N GLY A 83 -13.94 -1.15 1.68
CA GLY A 83 -13.46 -2.11 0.68
C GLY A 83 -12.13 -1.71 0.08
N MET A 84 -11.61 -2.55 -0.82
CA MET A 84 -10.36 -2.29 -1.53
C MET A 84 -10.50 -1.15 -2.55
N LEU A 85 -9.40 -0.46 -2.80
CA LEU A 85 -9.28 0.61 -3.77
C LEU A 85 -8.26 0.22 -4.86
N ARG A 86 -8.54 0.59 -6.11
CA ARG A 86 -7.59 0.41 -7.22
C ARG A 86 -6.77 1.68 -7.38
N HIS A 87 -5.49 1.58 -7.72
CA HIS A 87 -4.64 2.75 -7.96
C HIS A 87 -5.23 3.73 -8.98
N ARG A 88 -5.81 3.22 -10.06
CA ARG A 88 -6.46 4.05 -11.10
C ARG A 88 -7.67 4.86 -10.62
N ASP A 89 -8.24 4.49 -9.47
CA ASP A 89 -9.39 5.18 -8.87
C ASP A 89 -8.92 6.32 -7.92
N LEU A 90 -7.61 6.50 -7.72
CA LEU A 90 -7.05 7.65 -6.99
C LEU A 90 -7.20 8.94 -7.80
N SER A 91 -7.33 10.07 -7.12
CA SER A 91 -7.27 11.38 -7.76
C SER A 91 -5.89 11.62 -8.39
N GLY A 92 -5.82 12.46 -9.42
CA GLY A 92 -4.55 12.81 -10.07
C GLY A 92 -3.55 13.44 -9.08
N THR A 93 -4.05 14.24 -8.14
CA THR A 93 -3.25 14.82 -7.05
C THR A 93 -2.67 13.73 -6.16
N THR A 94 -3.51 12.80 -5.66
CA THR A 94 -3.05 11.72 -4.79
C THR A 94 -2.06 10.78 -5.50
N GLN A 95 -2.24 10.53 -6.81
CA GLN A 95 -1.24 9.78 -7.59
C GLN A 95 0.10 10.51 -7.68
N GLY A 96 0.08 11.84 -7.87
CA GLY A 96 1.30 12.67 -7.90
C GLY A 96 2.03 12.75 -6.56
N GLU A 97 1.29 12.66 -5.45
CA GLU A 97 1.83 12.74 -4.07
C GLU A 97 2.18 11.38 -3.47
N LEU A 98 1.83 10.28 -4.15
CA LEU A 98 1.95 8.93 -3.61
C LEU A 98 3.39 8.57 -3.23
N VAL A 99 4.38 8.98 -4.02
CA VAL A 99 5.80 8.74 -3.74
C VAL A 99 6.23 9.41 -2.43
N GLY A 100 5.81 10.66 -2.19
CA GLY A 100 6.10 11.35 -0.94
C GLY A 100 5.46 10.65 0.25
N THR A 101 4.18 10.30 0.13
CA THR A 101 3.45 9.56 1.18
C THR A 101 4.12 8.21 1.49
N LEU A 102 4.50 7.44 0.46
CA LEU A 102 5.18 6.16 0.64
C LEU A 102 6.56 6.33 1.28
N THR A 103 7.30 7.39 0.92
CA THR A 103 8.60 7.69 1.53
C THR A 103 8.46 7.93 3.04
N GLU A 104 7.44 8.67 3.47
CA GLU A 104 7.13 8.86 4.89
C GLU A 104 6.74 7.55 5.59
N ILE A 105 5.90 6.73 4.96
CA ILE A 105 5.51 5.41 5.50
C ILE A 105 6.73 4.50 5.66
N ILE A 106 7.62 4.46 4.67
CA ILE A 106 8.84 3.65 4.68
C ILE A 106 9.75 4.06 5.84
N ARG A 107 10.00 5.37 5.98
CA ARG A 107 10.84 5.92 7.06
C ARG A 107 10.21 5.72 8.44
N SER A 108 8.88 5.75 8.54
CA SER A 108 8.15 5.53 9.80
C SER A 108 8.05 4.06 10.21
N ASN A 109 8.29 3.13 9.28
CA ASN A 109 8.15 1.68 9.51
C ASN A 109 9.41 0.92 9.03
N PRO A 110 10.61 1.27 9.51
CA PRO A 110 11.86 0.77 8.94
C PRO A 110 11.96 -0.75 8.98
N ASP A 111 11.44 -1.42 10.02
CA ASP A 111 11.52 -2.88 10.16
C ASP A 111 10.88 -3.64 8.99
N VAL A 112 9.77 -3.11 8.45
CA VAL A 112 9.05 -3.71 7.32
C VAL A 112 9.85 -3.56 6.03
N PHE A 113 10.37 -2.35 5.78
CA PHE A 113 10.97 -2.01 4.49
C PHE A 113 12.47 -2.32 4.42
N MET A 114 13.17 -2.36 5.56
CA MET A 114 14.55 -2.84 5.66
C MET A 114 14.68 -4.31 5.25
N MET A 115 13.58 -5.08 5.27
CA MET A 115 13.57 -6.43 4.70
C MET A 115 13.99 -6.44 3.22
N PHE A 116 13.67 -5.42 2.42
CA PHE A 116 14.14 -5.35 1.04
C PHE A 116 15.67 -5.30 0.97
N TYR A 117 16.31 -4.46 1.79
CA TYR A 117 17.76 -4.31 1.79
C TYR A 117 18.47 -5.54 2.39
N ASN A 118 17.96 -6.04 3.52
CA ASN A 118 18.61 -7.11 4.27
C ASN A 118 18.30 -8.51 3.74
N ARG A 119 17.15 -8.73 3.11
CA ARG A 119 16.74 -10.04 2.56
C ARG A 119 16.66 -10.09 1.04
N GLY A 120 16.72 -8.96 0.35
CA GLY A 120 16.74 -8.91 -1.10
C GLY A 120 17.91 -9.70 -1.69
N GLY A 121 17.60 -10.64 -2.57
CA GLY A 121 18.57 -11.57 -3.15
C GLY A 121 18.69 -11.47 -4.68
N PRO A 122 19.45 -12.38 -5.29
CA PRO A 122 19.43 -12.57 -6.73
C PRO A 122 18.02 -13.01 -7.18
N ILE A 123 17.42 -12.25 -8.10
CA ILE A 123 16.15 -12.61 -8.74
C ILE A 123 16.41 -13.72 -9.76
N ASN A 124 17.52 -13.61 -10.49
CA ASN A 124 18.01 -14.64 -11.38
C ASN A 124 19.54 -14.57 -11.45
N ARG A 125 20.16 -15.39 -12.31
CA ARG A 125 21.63 -15.47 -12.45
C ARG A 125 22.31 -14.14 -12.82
N LYS A 126 21.58 -13.19 -13.43
CA LYS A 126 22.11 -11.91 -13.93
C LYS A 126 21.62 -10.69 -13.14
N MET A 127 20.54 -10.81 -12.37
CA MET A 127 19.83 -9.68 -11.78
C MET A 127 19.65 -9.84 -10.27
N HIS A 128 19.98 -8.80 -9.52
CA HIS A 128 19.76 -8.69 -8.07
C HIS A 128 18.56 -7.78 -7.78
N ALA A 129 17.86 -8.00 -6.66
CA ALA A 129 16.69 -7.21 -6.27
C ALA A 129 16.94 -5.69 -6.19
N PHE A 130 18.14 -5.28 -5.80
CA PHE A 130 18.51 -3.85 -5.78
C PHE A 130 18.44 -3.17 -7.15
N GLN A 131 18.57 -3.91 -8.25
CA GLN A 131 18.43 -3.35 -9.60
C GLN A 131 16.98 -3.00 -9.96
N LEU A 132 16.01 -3.33 -9.09
CA LEU A 132 14.64 -2.87 -9.23
C LEU A 132 14.46 -1.40 -8.79
N LEU A 133 15.42 -0.86 -8.02
CA LEU A 133 15.43 0.54 -7.63
C LEU A 133 15.86 1.42 -8.81
N THR A 134 15.16 2.54 -8.97
CA THR A 134 15.52 3.56 -9.95
C THR A 134 16.96 4.05 -9.72
N GLY A 135 17.76 4.09 -10.79
CA GLY A 135 19.15 4.53 -10.73
C GLY A 135 20.17 3.47 -10.29
N VAL A 136 19.75 2.24 -9.97
CA VAL A 136 20.66 1.16 -9.53
C VAL A 136 20.94 0.16 -10.66
N GLY A 137 22.10 0.32 -11.31
CA GLY A 137 22.59 -0.65 -12.31
C GLY A 137 23.29 -1.88 -11.70
N PRO A 138 23.72 -2.86 -12.53
CA PRO A 138 24.37 -4.09 -12.07
C PRO A 138 25.61 -3.86 -11.20
N SER A 139 26.49 -2.93 -11.61
CA SER A 139 27.71 -2.59 -10.85
C SER A 139 27.37 -2.05 -9.46
N LYS A 140 26.39 -1.14 -9.38
CA LYS A 140 25.96 -0.54 -8.12
C LYS A 140 25.29 -1.56 -7.20
N ALA A 141 24.44 -2.43 -7.76
CA ALA A 141 23.83 -3.52 -7.00
C ALA A 141 24.89 -4.47 -6.43
N GLN A 142 25.93 -4.81 -7.19
CA GLN A 142 27.04 -5.63 -6.70
C GLN A 142 27.82 -4.95 -5.58
N ASP A 143 28.10 -3.65 -5.70
CA ASP A 143 28.73 -2.85 -4.64
C ASP A 143 27.87 -2.84 -3.35
N MET A 144 26.57 -2.58 -3.48
CA MET A 144 25.64 -2.62 -2.35
C MET A 144 25.60 -4.00 -1.68
N VAL A 145 25.59 -5.10 -2.44
CA VAL A 145 25.64 -6.46 -1.87
C VAL A 145 26.93 -6.70 -1.09
N LYS A 146 28.07 -6.22 -1.58
CA LYS A 146 29.35 -6.34 -0.85
C LYS A 146 29.31 -5.55 0.46
N LYS A 147 28.80 -4.32 0.42
CA LYS A 147 28.70 -3.43 1.60
C LYS A 147 27.73 -3.95 2.65
N ARG A 148 26.60 -4.53 2.23
CA ARG A 148 25.65 -5.20 3.12
C ARG A 148 26.30 -6.28 3.97
N GLY A 149 27.24 -7.02 3.39
CA GLY A 149 27.90 -8.15 4.05
C GLY A 149 26.88 -9.21 4.53
N ARG A 150 27.25 -9.93 5.59
CA ARG A 150 26.39 -10.95 6.22
C ARG A 150 25.46 -10.37 7.30
N GLU A 151 25.86 -9.27 7.92
CA GLU A 151 25.13 -8.67 9.05
C GLU A 151 23.95 -7.81 8.59
N GLY A 152 23.99 -7.31 7.35
CA GLY A 152 22.98 -6.38 6.87
C GLY A 152 23.25 -4.94 7.33
N TRP A 153 22.27 -4.07 7.09
CA TRP A 153 22.27 -2.70 7.59
C TRP A 153 21.27 -2.57 8.74
N ALA A 154 21.60 -1.70 9.70
CA ALA A 154 20.76 -1.46 10.87
C ALA A 154 19.54 -0.56 10.57
N ASN A 155 19.69 0.41 9.66
CA ASN A 155 18.67 1.40 9.31
C ASN A 155 18.92 1.97 7.91
N PHE A 156 18.00 2.82 7.45
CA PHE A 156 18.09 3.47 6.14
C PHE A 156 19.32 4.38 6.02
N ASP A 157 19.72 5.11 7.06
CA ASP A 157 20.90 5.99 7.00
C ASP A 157 22.16 5.20 6.61
N ALA A 158 22.37 4.01 7.18
CA ALA A 158 23.50 3.16 6.83
C ALA A 158 23.44 2.62 5.38
N VAL A 159 22.22 2.40 4.86
CA VAL A 159 22.01 2.03 3.46
C VAL A 159 22.31 3.22 2.56
N ASP A 160 21.80 4.41 2.89
CA ASP A 160 21.97 5.65 2.13
C ASP A 160 23.44 6.05 2.04
N GLU A 161 24.20 5.95 3.13
CA GLU A 161 25.65 6.16 3.13
C GLU A 161 26.37 5.15 2.21
N SER A 162 25.95 3.88 2.27
CA SER A 162 26.52 2.82 1.43
C SER A 162 26.18 3.00 -0.06
N ALA A 163 24.97 3.44 -0.34
CA ALA A 163 24.38 3.56 -1.66
C ALA A 163 24.67 4.93 -2.30
N GLY A 164 24.89 5.98 -1.51
CA GLY A 164 25.13 7.35 -1.99
C GLY A 164 23.89 8.02 -2.60
N PHE A 165 22.68 7.62 -2.20
CA PHE A 165 21.40 8.22 -2.60
C PHE A 165 20.33 7.89 -1.55
N ASP A 166 19.19 8.59 -1.57
CA ASP A 166 18.05 8.32 -0.70
C ASP A 166 17.38 7.00 -1.10
N THR A 167 17.66 5.95 -0.34
CA THR A 167 17.17 4.61 -0.66
C THR A 167 15.70 4.43 -0.29
N ALA A 168 15.18 5.19 0.70
CA ALA A 168 13.75 5.17 1.02
C ALA A 168 12.91 5.74 -0.12
N GLU A 169 13.32 6.88 -0.70
CA GLU A 169 12.66 7.48 -1.86
C GLU A 169 12.76 6.57 -3.09
N ALA A 170 13.94 6.00 -3.37
CA ALA A 170 14.11 5.08 -4.48
C ALA A 170 13.21 3.83 -4.38
N LEU A 171 13.02 3.32 -3.16
CA LEU A 171 12.07 2.24 -2.90
C LEU A 171 10.63 2.71 -3.05
N ALA A 172 10.28 3.90 -2.55
CA ALA A 172 8.94 4.49 -2.70
C ALA A 172 8.52 4.64 -4.16
N ILE A 173 9.42 5.15 -5.02
CA ILE A 173 9.19 5.27 -6.47
C ILE A 173 8.82 3.91 -7.07
N ARG A 174 9.63 2.89 -6.78
CA ARG A 174 9.39 1.53 -7.27
C ARG A 174 8.08 0.94 -6.75
N LEU A 175 7.75 1.16 -5.47
CA LEU A 175 6.51 0.66 -4.90
C LEU A 175 5.28 1.38 -5.46
N ALA A 176 5.37 2.69 -5.76
CA ALA A 176 4.31 3.43 -6.45
C ALA A 176 4.06 2.87 -7.86
N GLU A 177 5.12 2.56 -8.62
CA GLU A 177 5.01 1.91 -9.93
C GLU A 177 4.30 0.55 -9.83
N GLU A 178 4.65 -0.27 -8.85
CA GLU A 178 4.04 -1.60 -8.63
C GLU A 178 2.58 -1.52 -8.15
N LEU A 179 2.20 -0.45 -7.42
CA LEU A 179 0.80 -0.19 -7.07
C LEU A 179 -0.02 0.21 -8.32
N GLY A 180 0.60 0.96 -9.22
CA GLY A 180 0.01 1.36 -10.51
C GLY A 180 -0.12 0.21 -11.50
N ASP A 181 0.87 -0.68 -11.53
CA ASP A 181 0.90 -1.89 -12.35
C ASP A 181 1.16 -3.16 -11.51
N PRO A 182 0.11 -3.76 -10.92
CA PRO A 182 0.24 -4.99 -10.14
C PRO A 182 0.76 -6.19 -10.93
N GLY A 183 0.76 -6.13 -12.27
CA GLY A 183 1.30 -7.16 -13.15
C GLY A 183 2.81 -7.02 -13.40
N MET A 184 3.44 -5.93 -12.95
CA MET A 184 4.86 -5.69 -13.11
C MET A 184 5.66 -6.81 -12.42
N LEU A 185 6.57 -7.44 -13.17
CA LEU A 185 7.50 -8.43 -12.66
C LEU A 185 8.95 -7.96 -12.86
N PRO A 186 9.84 -8.19 -11.89
CA PRO A 186 9.59 -8.70 -10.54
C PRO A 186 8.78 -7.70 -9.67
N ASN A 187 8.08 -8.19 -8.64
CA ASN A 187 7.19 -7.37 -7.80
C ASN A 187 7.64 -7.40 -6.33
N ILE A 188 8.23 -6.31 -5.83
CA ILE A 188 8.73 -6.20 -4.45
C ILE A 188 7.60 -6.36 -3.44
N LEU A 189 6.43 -5.77 -3.69
CA LEU A 189 5.27 -5.86 -2.78
C LEU A 189 4.94 -7.31 -2.47
N ASN A 190 4.75 -8.14 -3.50
CA ASN A 190 4.37 -9.53 -3.34
C ASN A 190 5.54 -10.41 -2.89
N MET A 191 6.77 -10.11 -3.32
CA MET A 191 7.94 -10.92 -2.99
C MET A 191 8.42 -10.75 -1.55
N LEU A 192 8.31 -9.55 -0.98
CA LEU A 192 8.96 -9.21 0.30
C LEU A 192 8.03 -8.52 1.30
N ILE A 193 7.16 -7.60 0.85
CA ILE A 193 6.38 -6.76 1.79
C ILE A 193 5.09 -7.46 2.25
N ARG A 194 4.45 -8.25 1.37
CA ARG A 194 3.21 -9.00 1.64
C ARG A 194 3.47 -10.49 1.91
N ALA A 195 4.72 -10.94 1.83
CA ALA A 195 5.10 -12.34 1.97
C ALA A 195 5.16 -12.84 3.42
N GLY A 196 4.86 -12.00 4.41
CA GLY A 196 4.85 -12.33 5.84
C GLY A 196 3.71 -11.68 6.61
#